data_AF-A0A5C6XHS1-F1
#
_entry.id   AF-A0A5C6XHS1-F1
#
_cell.length_a   1.000
_cell.length_b   1.000
_cell.length_c   1.000
_cell.angle_alpha   90.00
_cell.angle_beta   90.00
_cell.angle_gamma   90.00
#
_symmetry.space_group_name_H-M   'P 1'
#
loop_
_entity.id
_entity.type
_entity.pdbx_description
1 polymer ?
#
loop_
_entity_poly.entity_id
_entity_poly.type
_entity_poly.pdbx_seq_one_letter_code
_entity_poly.pdbx_strand_id
1 'polypeptide(L)'
;MSPPPLILTWYGHACFGLRCGDRSLLIDPYRPGGFGGKMALPPIEDAFDAVVVTHEHDDHAALDALIHPAPRVEVGEVGPFRISRTRVYHDEYRGVRRGGTSDILSVEVASRRLVHLGDVGHSPRPLDLKALSAGPRIDVLIVPVGGFFTIGAAQAWEWCRALSPRVIVPAHGADPRVGLNLRPTAHFLAGSPGSVEEVGGSVECDGALLSFNNRVIVMGTPRA
;
A
#
# COMPACT_ATOMS: atom_id res chain seq x y z
N MET A 1 13.50 22.32 -13.63
CA MET A 1 12.53 22.56 -12.55
C MET A 1 12.52 21.34 -11.67
N SER A 2 12.51 21.48 -10.34
CA SER A 2 12.37 20.34 -9.43
C SER A 2 11.01 19.68 -9.66
N PRO A 3 10.91 18.34 -9.58
CA PRO A 3 9.61 17.67 -9.67
C PRO A 3 8.69 18.18 -8.55
N PRO A 4 7.36 18.26 -8.79
CA PRO A 4 6.42 18.66 -7.76
C PRO A 4 6.55 17.74 -6.51
N PRO A 5 6.25 18.27 -5.31
CA PRO A 5 6.18 17.46 -4.09
C PRO A 5 5.22 16.29 -4.28
N LEU A 6 5.63 15.10 -3.83
CA LEU A 6 4.80 13.90 -3.78
C LEU A 6 4.52 13.58 -2.31
N ILE A 7 3.27 13.69 -1.90
CA ILE A 7 2.84 13.36 -0.54
C ILE A 7 2.18 11.99 -0.55
N LEU A 8 2.62 11.12 0.35
CA LEU A 8 1.96 9.86 0.69
C LEU A 8 1.18 10.05 2.00
N THR A 9 -0.10 9.72 2.00
CA THR A 9 -0.97 9.75 3.19
C THR A 9 -1.53 8.36 3.46
N TRP A 10 -1.51 7.92 4.72
CA TRP A 10 -2.13 6.67 5.15
C TRP A 10 -3.49 6.92 5.79
N TYR A 11 -4.54 6.28 5.28
CA TYR A 11 -5.91 6.42 5.80
C TYR A 11 -6.31 5.31 6.77
N GLY A 12 -5.48 4.27 6.93
CA GLY A 12 -5.77 3.08 7.70
C GLY A 12 -5.76 1.81 6.84
N HIS A 13 -5.54 0.66 7.47
CA HIS A 13 -5.53 -0.65 6.81
C HIS A 13 -4.54 -0.71 5.63
N ALA A 14 -5.03 -0.91 4.41
CA ALA A 14 -4.27 -0.86 3.16
C ALA A 14 -4.54 0.40 2.31
N CYS A 15 -5.22 1.41 2.87
CA CYS A 15 -5.67 2.58 2.13
C CYS A 15 -4.64 3.71 2.16
N PHE A 16 -4.20 4.16 0.97
CA PHE A 16 -3.20 5.21 0.81
C PHE A 16 -3.61 6.23 -0.23
N GLY A 17 -3.42 7.51 0.08
CA GLY A 17 -3.56 8.61 -0.87
C GLY A 17 -2.20 9.10 -1.37
N LEU A 18 -2.10 9.35 -2.67
CA LEU A 18 -0.97 10.04 -3.30
C LEU A 18 -1.42 11.42 -3.75
N ARG A 19 -0.67 12.47 -3.42
CA ARG A 19 -0.90 13.83 -3.94
C ARG A 19 0.37 14.38 -4.57
N CYS A 20 0.26 14.81 -5.82
CA CYS A 20 1.36 15.36 -6.62
C CYS A 20 0.89 16.67 -7.28
N GLY A 21 1.28 17.80 -6.71
CA GLY A 21 0.74 19.11 -7.11
C GLY A 21 -0.75 19.22 -6.79
N ASP A 22 -1.56 19.51 -7.81
CA ASP A 22 -3.03 19.62 -7.75
C ASP A 22 -3.74 18.29 -8.04
N ARG A 23 -2.99 17.19 -8.30
CA ARG A 23 -3.55 15.89 -8.65
C ARG A 23 -3.42 14.86 -7.53
N SER A 24 -4.40 13.98 -7.41
CA SER A 24 -4.43 12.94 -6.38
C SER A 24 -4.98 11.59 -6.86
N LEU A 25 -4.45 10.51 -6.27
CA LEU A 25 -4.85 9.13 -6.53
C LEU A 25 -5.07 8.43 -5.18
N LEU A 26 -6.22 7.78 -5.01
CA LEU A 26 -6.50 6.92 -3.87
C LEU A 26 -6.26 5.46 -4.22
N ILE A 27 -5.66 4.72 -3.29
CA ILE A 27 -5.43 3.28 -3.39
C ILE A 27 -6.25 2.60 -2.29
N ASP A 28 -6.99 1.57 -2.66
CA ASP A 28 -7.70 0.64 -1.77
C ASP A 28 -8.61 1.30 -0.70
N PRO A 29 -9.66 2.06 -1.06
CA PRO A 29 -10.62 2.58 -0.08
C PRO A 29 -11.34 1.45 0.67
N TYR A 30 -11.34 1.54 2.00
CA TYR A 30 -12.08 0.62 2.88
C TYR A 30 -13.50 1.12 3.15
N ARG A 31 -14.38 0.21 3.58
CA ARG A 31 -15.75 0.56 4.05
C ARG A 31 -15.76 0.90 5.55
N PRO A 32 -16.02 2.16 5.96
CA PRO A 32 -16.28 2.49 7.36
C PRO A 32 -17.47 1.70 7.91
N GLY A 33 -17.33 1.14 9.11
CA GLY A 33 -18.33 0.26 9.73
C GLY A 33 -18.45 -1.14 9.10
N GLY A 34 -17.61 -1.47 8.11
CA GLY A 34 -17.58 -2.76 7.45
C GLY A 34 -17.35 -3.94 8.40
N PHE A 35 -17.67 -5.16 7.92
CA PHE A 35 -17.50 -6.42 8.65
C PHE A 35 -18.20 -6.45 10.03
N GLY A 36 -19.39 -5.87 10.11
CA GLY A 36 -20.16 -5.78 11.36
C GLY A 36 -19.54 -4.82 12.37
N GLY A 37 -19.03 -3.68 11.91
CA GLY A 37 -18.41 -2.66 12.75
C GLY A 37 -16.93 -2.92 13.09
N LYS A 38 -16.32 -3.97 12.54
CA LYS A 38 -14.89 -4.26 12.76
C LYS A 38 -13.98 -3.29 12.04
N MET A 39 -14.44 -2.61 10.99
CA MET A 39 -13.70 -1.52 10.34
C MET A 39 -14.15 -0.16 10.90
N ALA A 40 -13.76 0.16 12.14
CA ALA A 40 -14.09 1.42 12.82
C ALA A 40 -13.19 2.60 12.41
N LEU A 41 -12.60 2.53 11.22
CA LEU A 41 -11.88 3.62 10.60
C LEU A 41 -12.87 4.71 10.12
N PRO A 42 -12.52 6.00 10.18
CA PRO A 42 -13.43 7.08 9.77
C PRO A 42 -13.67 7.07 8.26
N PRO A 43 -14.75 7.72 7.78
CA PRO A 43 -14.90 8.02 6.36
C PRO A 43 -13.70 8.80 5.80
N ILE A 44 -13.38 8.55 4.52
CA ILE A 44 -12.36 9.31 3.80
C ILE A 44 -13.00 10.63 3.35
N GLU A 45 -12.57 11.73 3.98
CA GLU A 45 -13.08 13.08 3.72
C GLU A 45 -12.40 13.77 2.52
N ASP A 46 -11.18 13.38 2.18
CA ASP A 46 -10.44 13.97 1.07
C ASP A 46 -11.05 13.57 -0.29
N ALA A 47 -11.05 14.51 -1.24
CA ALA A 47 -11.42 14.26 -2.62
C ALA A 47 -10.21 13.78 -3.46
N PHE A 48 -10.48 12.87 -4.39
CA PHE A 48 -9.45 12.29 -5.26
C PHE A 48 -9.83 12.38 -6.74
N ASP A 49 -8.86 12.60 -7.62
CA ASP A 49 -9.12 12.61 -9.07
C ASP A 49 -9.42 11.21 -9.61
N ALA A 50 -8.86 10.18 -8.97
CA ALA A 50 -9.08 8.79 -9.33
C ALA A 50 -8.84 7.84 -8.15
N VAL A 51 -9.37 6.63 -8.29
CA VAL A 51 -9.20 5.52 -7.35
C VAL A 51 -8.67 4.31 -8.12
N VAL A 52 -7.69 3.62 -7.56
CA VAL A 52 -7.25 2.30 -8.02
C VAL A 52 -7.40 1.29 -6.90
N VAL A 53 -7.85 0.07 -7.23
CA VAL A 53 -8.02 -1.00 -6.26
C VAL A 53 -7.18 -2.22 -6.63
N THR A 54 -6.67 -2.91 -5.62
CA THR A 54 -5.88 -4.13 -5.77
C THR A 54 -6.78 -5.35 -6.00
N HIS A 55 -7.94 -5.41 -5.36
CA HIS A 55 -8.95 -6.48 -5.49
C HIS A 55 -10.30 -6.08 -4.88
N GLU A 56 -11.32 -6.92 -5.06
CA GLU A 56 -12.74 -6.57 -4.83
C GLU A 56 -13.27 -6.79 -3.40
N HIS A 57 -12.42 -7.02 -2.39
CA HIS A 57 -12.91 -7.14 -1.02
C HIS A 57 -13.33 -5.78 -0.44
N ASP A 58 -14.30 -5.78 0.48
CA ASP A 58 -14.90 -4.56 1.06
C ASP A 58 -13.91 -3.70 1.87
N ASP A 59 -12.79 -4.26 2.31
CA ASP A 59 -11.68 -3.53 2.95
C ASP A 59 -10.70 -2.88 1.95
N HIS A 60 -10.93 -3.05 0.63
CA HIS A 60 -10.10 -2.49 -0.45
C HIS A 60 -10.90 -1.81 -1.58
N ALA A 61 -12.18 -2.17 -1.80
CA ALA A 61 -12.94 -1.72 -2.97
C ALA A 61 -14.24 -0.95 -2.64
N ALA A 62 -14.27 -0.27 -1.50
CA ALA A 62 -15.46 0.44 -1.03
C ALA A 62 -15.65 1.83 -1.68
N LEU A 63 -15.69 1.88 -3.02
CA LEU A 63 -15.83 3.13 -3.77
C LEU A 63 -17.17 3.84 -3.50
N ASP A 64 -18.23 3.07 -3.25
CA ASP A 64 -19.56 3.56 -2.90
C ASP A 64 -19.63 4.19 -1.50
N ALA A 65 -18.62 3.98 -0.66
CA ALA A 65 -18.51 4.57 0.67
C ALA A 65 -17.73 5.89 0.70
N LEU A 66 -17.18 6.34 -0.43
CA LEU A 66 -16.47 7.62 -0.53
C LEU A 66 -17.44 8.80 -0.39
N ILE A 67 -17.08 9.77 0.45
CA ILE A 67 -17.83 11.04 0.57
C ILE A 67 -17.82 11.80 -0.76
N HIS A 68 -16.67 11.77 -1.45
CA HIS A 68 -16.49 12.35 -2.77
C HIS A 68 -16.25 11.23 -3.79
N PRO A 69 -17.24 10.90 -4.64
CA PRO A 69 -17.06 9.89 -5.67
C PRO A 69 -15.92 10.24 -6.63
N ALA A 70 -15.12 9.24 -6.98
CA ALA A 70 -14.00 9.38 -7.89
C ALA A 70 -13.98 8.22 -8.90
N PRO A 71 -13.53 8.44 -10.15
CA PRO A 71 -13.50 7.40 -11.16
C PRO A 71 -12.49 6.31 -10.81
N ARG A 72 -12.92 5.05 -10.97
CA ARG A 72 -12.05 3.88 -10.86
C ARG A 72 -11.17 3.76 -12.11
N VAL A 73 -9.88 3.54 -11.90
CA VAL A 73 -8.90 3.33 -12.96
C VAL A 73 -8.17 2.01 -12.75
N GLU A 74 -7.95 1.26 -13.83
CA GLU A 74 -7.29 -0.04 -13.73
C GLU A 74 -5.79 0.04 -14.02
N VAL A 75 -5.42 0.61 -15.17
CA VAL A 75 -4.04 0.75 -15.66
C VAL A 75 -3.95 1.99 -16.55
N GLY A 76 -2.73 2.43 -16.84
CA GLY A 76 -2.48 3.54 -17.76
C GLY A 76 -2.16 4.84 -17.02
N GLU A 77 -2.40 5.98 -17.67
CA GLU A 77 -2.01 7.29 -17.17
C GLU A 77 -3.23 8.09 -16.70
N VAL A 78 -3.14 8.66 -15.50
CA VAL A 78 -4.13 9.54 -14.89
C VAL A 78 -3.41 10.75 -14.35
N GLY A 79 -3.48 11.87 -15.07
CA GLY A 79 -2.66 13.03 -14.75
C GLY A 79 -1.17 12.65 -14.68
N PRO A 80 -0.47 12.90 -13.56
CA PRO A 80 0.95 12.57 -13.43
C PRO A 80 1.22 11.11 -13.01
N PHE A 81 0.18 10.32 -12.74
CA PHE A 81 0.30 8.95 -12.25
C PHE A 81 0.25 7.95 -13.40
N ARG A 82 1.31 7.16 -13.55
CA ARG A 82 1.35 6.01 -14.48
C ARG A 82 1.22 4.72 -13.69
N ILE A 83 0.13 4.00 -13.91
CA ILE A 83 -0.30 2.84 -13.14
C ILE A 83 -0.09 1.57 -13.96
N SER A 84 0.58 0.60 -13.36
CA SER A 84 0.69 -0.77 -13.86
C SER A 84 0.42 -1.76 -12.73
N ARG A 85 0.09 -3.01 -13.10
CA ARG A 85 -0.28 -4.05 -12.14
C ARG A 85 0.35 -5.40 -12.47
N THR A 86 0.69 -6.15 -11.43
CA THR A 86 1.14 -7.55 -11.52
C THR A 86 0.18 -8.41 -10.73
N ARG A 87 -0.53 -9.31 -11.40
CA ARG A 87 -1.48 -10.21 -10.74
C ARG A 87 -0.78 -11.28 -9.93
N VAL A 88 -1.17 -11.43 -8.67
CA VAL A 88 -0.66 -12.42 -7.73
C VAL A 88 -1.79 -13.19 -7.06
N TYR A 89 -1.46 -14.30 -6.39
CA TYR A 89 -2.47 -15.02 -5.61
C TYR A 89 -2.58 -14.44 -4.22
N HIS A 90 -3.81 -14.40 -3.71
CA HIS A 90 -4.11 -13.94 -2.36
C HIS A 90 -3.78 -14.99 -1.28
N ASP A 91 -3.31 -16.18 -1.67
CA ASP A 91 -2.78 -17.18 -0.74
C ASP A 91 -1.81 -18.14 -1.45
N GLU A 92 -1.12 -18.98 -0.67
CA GLU A 92 -0.21 -20.03 -1.17
C GLU A 92 -0.92 -21.14 -1.95
N TYR A 93 -2.25 -21.22 -1.86
CA TYR A 93 -3.11 -22.23 -2.48
C TYR A 93 -3.82 -21.69 -3.72
N ARG A 94 -3.17 -20.76 -4.43
CA ARG A 94 -3.67 -20.15 -5.67
C ARG A 94 -5.00 -19.39 -5.50
N GLY A 95 -5.20 -18.79 -4.33
CA GLY A 95 -6.38 -17.97 -4.04
C GLY A 95 -7.58 -18.72 -3.49
N VAL A 96 -7.51 -20.05 -3.35
CA VAL A 96 -8.66 -20.88 -2.96
C VAL A 96 -9.21 -20.51 -1.58
N ARG A 97 -8.37 -20.02 -0.66
CA ARG A 97 -8.77 -19.65 0.69
C ARG A 97 -9.19 -18.19 0.83
N ARG A 98 -8.83 -17.35 -0.15
CA ARG A 98 -8.93 -15.88 -0.06
C ARG A 98 -9.57 -15.23 -1.30
N GLY A 99 -10.35 -15.97 -2.07
CA GLY A 99 -11.18 -15.40 -3.15
C GLY A 99 -10.43 -15.12 -4.47
N GLY A 100 -9.31 -15.79 -4.71
CA GLY A 100 -8.59 -15.74 -5.98
C GLY A 100 -7.32 -14.89 -5.94
N THR A 101 -7.35 -13.76 -6.64
CA THR A 101 -6.14 -12.97 -6.93
C THR A 101 -6.21 -11.58 -6.32
N SER A 102 -5.04 -11.06 -5.96
CA SER A 102 -4.81 -9.63 -5.70
C SER A 102 -3.88 -9.10 -6.77
N ASP A 103 -3.91 -7.79 -7.01
CA ASP A 103 -2.94 -7.13 -7.88
C ASP A 103 -1.89 -6.38 -7.03
N ILE A 104 -0.60 -6.55 -7.36
CA ILE A 104 0.48 -5.65 -6.93
C ILE A 104 0.42 -4.42 -7.82
N LEU A 105 0.25 -3.23 -7.25
CA LEU A 105 0.19 -1.97 -7.99
C LEU A 105 1.55 -1.29 -8.02
N SER A 106 1.94 -0.78 -9.18
CA SER A 106 3.13 0.04 -9.38
C SER A 106 2.70 1.38 -9.96
N VAL A 107 2.93 2.46 -9.20
CA VAL A 107 2.59 3.83 -9.55
C VAL A 107 3.88 4.63 -9.74
N GLU A 108 4.14 5.04 -10.96
CA GLU A 108 5.22 5.97 -11.30
C GLU A 108 4.66 7.40 -11.35
N VAL A 109 5.29 8.32 -10.63
CA VAL A 109 4.87 9.72 -10.54
C VAL A 109 6.05 10.60 -10.13
N ALA A 110 6.22 11.75 -10.78
CA ALA A 110 7.25 12.74 -10.43
C ALA A 110 8.67 12.13 -10.27
N SER A 111 9.05 11.26 -11.21
CA SER A 111 10.32 10.50 -11.23
C SER A 111 10.54 9.55 -10.05
N ARG A 112 9.48 9.21 -9.33
CA ARG A 112 9.48 8.26 -8.22
C ARG A 112 8.57 7.08 -8.54
N ARG A 113 8.87 5.93 -7.95
CA ARG A 113 8.06 4.72 -8.09
C ARG A 113 7.62 4.19 -6.74
N LEU A 114 6.32 4.12 -6.54
CA LEU A 114 5.69 3.49 -5.40
C LEU A 114 5.09 2.14 -5.81
N VAL A 115 5.32 1.11 -5.01
CA VAL A 115 4.76 -0.23 -5.22
C VAL A 115 3.95 -0.64 -4.01
N HIS A 116 2.67 -0.92 -4.21
CA HIS A 116 1.77 -1.46 -3.19
C HIS A 116 1.57 -2.95 -3.45
N LEU A 117 2.00 -3.80 -2.52
CA LEU A 117 1.94 -5.26 -2.69
C LEU A 117 0.53 -5.85 -2.62
N GLY A 118 -0.47 -5.02 -2.31
CA GLY A 118 -1.85 -5.46 -2.11
C GLY A 118 -1.90 -6.54 -1.05
N ASP A 119 -2.78 -7.50 -1.25
CA ASP A 119 -2.87 -8.68 -0.41
C ASP A 119 -2.19 -9.87 -1.06
N VAL A 120 -0.92 -9.71 -1.41
CA VAL A 120 -0.11 -10.86 -1.84
C VAL A 120 -0.08 -11.91 -0.70
N GLY A 121 -0.36 -13.15 -1.06
CA GLY A 121 -0.52 -14.25 -0.09
C GLY A 121 0.59 -15.30 -0.12
N HIS A 122 1.71 -15.01 -0.77
CA HIS A 122 2.84 -15.93 -0.89
C HIS A 122 4.18 -15.17 -0.92
N SER A 123 5.26 -15.91 -0.66
CA SER A 123 6.65 -15.47 -0.90
C SER A 123 6.87 -15.03 -2.36
N PRO A 124 7.84 -14.13 -2.63
CA PRO A 124 8.11 -13.68 -3.99
C PRO A 124 8.49 -14.83 -4.91
N ARG A 125 7.86 -14.91 -6.09
CA ARG A 125 8.17 -15.91 -7.11
C ARG A 125 9.00 -15.26 -8.24
N PRO A 126 9.78 -16.04 -8.99
CA PRO A 126 10.63 -15.50 -10.06
C PRO A 126 9.89 -14.63 -11.09
N LEU A 127 8.66 -15.01 -11.46
CA LEU A 127 7.85 -14.23 -12.41
C LEU A 127 7.40 -12.88 -11.83
N ASP A 128 7.00 -12.85 -10.56
CA ASP A 128 6.58 -11.62 -9.90
C ASP A 128 7.76 -10.64 -9.80
N LEU A 129 8.92 -11.15 -9.37
CA LEU A 129 10.16 -10.36 -9.26
C LEU A 129 10.63 -9.86 -10.62
N LYS A 130 10.55 -10.69 -11.66
CA LYS A 130 10.88 -10.29 -13.03
C LYS A 130 9.99 -9.15 -13.51
N ALA A 131 8.68 -9.23 -13.26
CA ALA A 131 7.73 -8.18 -13.64
C ALA A 131 8.02 -6.86 -12.90
N LEU A 132 8.25 -6.93 -11.59
CA LEU A 132 8.50 -5.73 -10.78
C LEU A 132 9.87 -5.10 -11.05
N SER A 133 10.89 -5.92 -11.33
CA SER A 133 12.26 -5.44 -11.61
C SER A 133 12.45 -4.91 -13.04
N ALA A 134 11.44 -5.03 -13.91
CA ALA A 134 11.49 -4.49 -15.27
C ALA A 134 11.31 -2.95 -15.33
N GLY A 135 10.75 -2.35 -14.27
CA GLY A 135 10.57 -0.90 -14.16
C GLY A 135 11.73 -0.20 -13.43
N PRO A 136 11.63 1.13 -13.23
CA PRO A 136 12.57 1.89 -12.41
C PRO A 136 12.72 1.32 -11.00
N ARG A 137 13.80 1.70 -10.30
CA ARG A 137 13.98 1.30 -8.89
C ARG A 137 12.76 1.68 -8.05
N ILE A 138 12.36 0.81 -7.13
CA ILE A 138 11.25 1.07 -6.21
C ILE A 138 11.74 2.04 -5.13
N ASP A 139 11.14 3.21 -5.07
CA ASP A 139 11.44 4.20 -4.04
C ASP A 139 10.68 3.91 -2.75
N VAL A 140 9.39 3.57 -2.87
CA VAL A 140 8.55 3.22 -1.72
C VAL A 140 7.87 1.88 -1.97
N LEU A 141 8.05 0.93 -1.06
CA LEU A 141 7.36 -0.36 -1.05
C LEU A 141 6.37 -0.40 0.12
N ILE A 142 5.09 -0.50 -0.18
CA ILE A 142 4.05 -0.75 0.81
C ILE A 142 3.80 -2.26 0.88
N VAL A 143 3.99 -2.84 2.06
CA VAL A 143 4.02 -4.30 2.28
C VAL A 143 3.00 -4.73 3.33
N PRO A 144 2.09 -5.69 3.05
CA PRO A 144 1.18 -6.20 4.06
C PRO A 144 1.93 -7.03 5.11
N VAL A 145 1.59 -6.86 6.39
CA VAL A 145 2.26 -7.55 7.51
C VAL A 145 1.29 -8.27 8.45
N GLY A 146 0.00 -8.32 8.10
CA GLY A 146 -1.07 -8.83 8.95
C GLY A 146 -1.03 -10.34 9.23
N GLY A 147 -0.40 -11.14 8.37
CA GLY A 147 -0.02 -12.54 8.65
C GLY A 147 -1.14 -13.56 8.85
N PHE A 148 -2.40 -13.20 8.61
CA PHE A 148 -3.53 -14.13 8.63
C PHE A 148 -4.25 -14.17 7.28
N PHE A 149 -4.71 -13.01 6.80
CA PHE A 149 -5.34 -12.88 5.48
C PHE A 149 -4.30 -12.76 4.37
N THR A 150 -3.21 -12.05 4.66
CA THR A 150 -2.05 -11.82 3.80
C THR A 150 -0.82 -12.61 4.26
N ILE A 151 0.32 -12.40 3.60
CA ILE A 151 1.64 -12.79 4.12
C ILE A 151 1.92 -12.25 5.54
N GLY A 152 2.77 -12.97 6.27
CA GLY A 152 3.31 -12.54 7.57
C GLY A 152 4.72 -11.95 7.48
N ALA A 153 5.26 -11.55 8.63
CA ALA A 153 6.54 -10.84 8.75
C ALA A 153 7.72 -11.48 7.99
N ALA A 154 7.88 -12.80 8.04
CA ALA A 154 9.00 -13.48 7.37
C ALA A 154 8.94 -13.32 5.84
N GLN A 155 7.78 -13.59 5.25
CA GLN A 155 7.54 -13.46 3.81
C GLN A 155 7.54 -11.98 3.37
N ALA A 156 7.05 -11.07 4.21
CA ALA A 156 7.15 -9.63 3.97
C ALA A 156 8.63 -9.19 3.83
N TRP A 157 9.52 -9.70 4.69
CA TRP A 157 10.95 -9.45 4.58
C TRP A 157 11.60 -10.13 3.37
N GLU A 158 11.11 -11.27 2.89
CA GLU A 158 11.56 -11.87 1.62
C GLU A 158 11.28 -10.94 0.45
N TRP A 159 10.07 -10.37 0.38
CA TRP A 159 9.72 -9.35 -0.62
C TRP A 159 10.61 -8.12 -0.52
N CYS A 160 10.80 -7.57 0.69
CA CYS A 160 11.63 -6.40 0.91
C CYS A 160 13.08 -6.63 0.46
N ARG A 161 13.68 -7.78 0.80
CA ARG A 161 15.04 -8.13 0.38
C ARG A 161 15.14 -8.31 -1.13
N ALA A 162 14.19 -9.03 -1.73
CA ALA A 162 14.21 -9.32 -3.16
C ALA A 162 14.04 -8.05 -4.02
N LEU A 163 13.29 -7.06 -3.54
CA LEU A 163 13.01 -5.82 -4.26
C LEU A 163 13.95 -4.66 -3.91
N SER A 164 14.62 -4.71 -2.74
CA SER A 164 15.59 -3.70 -2.27
C SER A 164 15.12 -2.23 -2.44
N PRO A 165 13.92 -1.87 -1.94
CA PRO A 165 13.39 -0.51 -2.08
C PRO A 165 14.21 0.51 -1.27
N ARG A 166 14.02 1.80 -1.52
CA ARG A 166 14.61 2.84 -0.66
C ARG A 166 13.91 2.89 0.70
N VAL A 167 12.57 2.91 0.65
CA VAL A 167 11.68 3.00 1.81
C VAL A 167 10.71 1.83 1.82
N ILE A 168 10.44 1.30 3.01
CA ILE A 168 9.47 0.25 3.29
C ILE A 168 8.42 0.82 4.23
N VAL A 169 7.15 0.67 3.86
CA VAL A 169 5.98 1.06 4.65
C VAL A 169 5.18 -0.20 4.98
N PRO A 170 5.16 -0.69 6.21
CA PRO A 170 4.29 -1.79 6.59
C PRO A 170 2.83 -1.32 6.59
N ALA A 171 1.94 -2.16 6.06
CA ALA A 171 0.50 -1.92 5.98
C ALA A 171 -0.29 -3.17 6.38
N HIS A 172 -1.62 -3.06 6.47
CA HIS A 172 -2.51 -4.20 6.75
C HIS A 172 -2.13 -4.96 8.05
N GLY A 173 -1.53 -4.27 9.01
CA GLY A 173 -1.23 -4.76 10.36
C GLY A 173 -2.36 -4.46 11.34
N ALA A 174 -2.25 -4.97 12.58
CA ALA A 174 -3.23 -4.68 13.63
C ALA A 174 -3.32 -3.17 13.91
N ASP A 175 -4.56 -2.66 13.94
CA ASP A 175 -4.91 -1.29 14.30
C ASP A 175 -6.06 -1.35 15.33
N PRO A 176 -6.05 -0.54 16.41
CA PRO A 176 -7.15 -0.52 17.38
C PRO A 176 -8.54 -0.28 16.79
N ARG A 177 -8.61 0.35 15.60
CA ARG A 177 -9.84 0.65 14.85
C ARG A 177 -10.24 -0.49 13.90
N VAL A 178 -9.40 -1.53 13.77
CA VAL A 178 -9.62 -2.67 12.87
C VAL A 178 -9.70 -3.96 13.68
N GLY A 179 -10.92 -4.43 13.95
CA GLY A 179 -11.23 -5.66 14.68
C GLY A 179 -11.09 -6.95 13.85
N LEU A 180 -10.33 -6.92 12.76
CA LEU A 180 -9.97 -8.10 11.98
C LEU A 180 -8.81 -8.86 12.63
N ASN A 181 -8.68 -10.16 12.36
CA ASN A 181 -7.61 -10.97 12.91
C ASN A 181 -6.28 -10.67 12.21
N LEU A 182 -5.60 -9.60 12.62
CA LEU A 182 -4.33 -9.14 12.07
C LEU A 182 -3.25 -9.18 13.15
N ARG A 183 -2.03 -9.53 12.76
CA ARG A 183 -0.87 -9.49 13.65
C ARG A 183 -0.38 -8.05 13.83
N PRO A 184 0.18 -7.70 15.00
CA PRO A 184 0.77 -6.39 15.22
C PRO A 184 1.95 -6.12 14.28
N THR A 185 2.07 -4.89 13.79
CA THR A 185 3.20 -4.43 12.96
C THR A 185 4.55 -4.66 13.66
N ALA A 186 4.59 -4.63 15.00
CA ALA A 186 5.78 -4.95 15.79
C ALA A 186 6.41 -6.33 15.44
N HIS A 187 5.62 -7.32 15.01
CA HIS A 187 6.15 -8.61 14.58
C HIS A 187 7.01 -8.49 13.31
N PHE A 188 6.65 -7.58 12.40
CA PHE A 188 7.47 -7.26 11.23
C PHE A 188 8.69 -6.43 11.62
N LEU A 189 8.52 -5.42 12.47
CA LEU A 189 9.60 -4.52 12.90
C LEU A 189 10.70 -5.25 13.68
N ALA A 190 10.37 -6.31 14.43
CA ALA A 190 11.35 -7.14 15.12
C ALA A 190 12.37 -7.82 14.19
N GLY A 191 12.02 -7.97 12.90
CA GLY A 191 12.92 -8.49 11.87
C GLY A 191 13.70 -7.40 11.11
N SER A 192 13.52 -6.12 11.46
CA SER A 192 14.16 -5.00 10.75
C SER A 192 15.67 -5.00 10.93
N PRO A 193 16.47 -5.01 9.84
CA PRO A 193 17.92 -4.93 9.93
C PRO A 193 18.42 -3.49 10.12
N GLY A 194 17.53 -2.49 10.14
CA GLY A 194 17.90 -1.07 10.13
C GLY A 194 16.95 -0.18 10.94
N SER A 195 17.16 1.13 10.84
CA SER A 195 16.38 2.12 11.55
C SER A 195 14.91 2.09 11.16
N VAL A 196 14.05 2.13 12.18
CA VAL A 196 12.61 2.34 12.06
C VAL A 196 12.32 3.78 12.46
N GLU A 197 11.60 4.50 11.61
CA GLU A 197 11.20 5.89 11.85
C GLU A 197 9.67 5.96 11.92
N GLU A 198 9.13 6.53 12.99
CA GLU A 198 7.71 6.83 13.10
C GLU A 198 7.45 8.20 12.47
N VAL A 199 6.51 8.27 11.53
CA VAL A 199 6.12 9.51 10.85
C VAL A 199 4.64 9.82 11.11
N GLY A 200 4.20 11.04 10.79
CA GLY A 200 2.77 11.38 10.85
C GLY A 200 1.93 10.60 9.84
N GLY A 201 0.63 10.89 9.77
CA GLY A 201 -0.25 10.28 8.76
C GLY A 201 0.03 10.67 7.32
N SER A 202 0.89 11.67 7.09
CA SER A 202 1.38 12.04 5.78
C SER A 202 2.90 12.27 5.82
N VAL A 203 3.57 11.95 4.73
CA VAL A 203 5.01 12.17 4.54
C VAL A 203 5.29 12.61 3.10
N GLU A 204 6.23 13.53 2.91
CA GLU A 204 6.74 13.85 1.57
C GLU A 204 7.79 12.83 1.13
N CYS A 205 7.62 12.27 -0.06
CA CYS A 205 8.58 11.39 -0.71
C CYS A 205 9.73 12.20 -1.35
N ASP A 206 10.45 12.96 -0.52
CA ASP A 206 11.53 13.85 -0.93
C ASP A 206 12.89 13.14 -0.99
N GLY A 207 13.94 13.88 -1.36
CA GLY A 207 15.30 13.34 -1.41
C GLY A 207 15.83 12.89 -0.04
N ALA A 208 15.38 13.50 1.06
CA ALA A 208 15.83 13.14 2.41
C ALA A 208 15.26 11.78 2.82
N LEU A 209 13.95 11.57 2.64
CA LEU A 209 13.30 10.29 2.89
C LEU A 209 13.88 9.18 2.00
N LEU A 210 14.09 9.48 0.72
CA LEU A 210 14.54 8.52 -0.30
C LEU A 210 16.06 8.33 -0.34
N SER A 211 16.85 8.98 0.52
CA SER A 211 18.32 8.88 0.48
C SER A 211 18.88 7.56 1.02
N PHE A 212 18.04 6.72 1.64
CA PHE A 212 18.45 5.48 2.30
C PHE A 212 17.99 4.25 1.52
N ASN A 213 18.62 3.11 1.79
CA ASN A 213 18.19 1.82 1.27
C ASN A 213 17.56 1.01 2.40
N ASN A 214 16.37 0.45 2.17
CA ASN A 214 15.60 -0.34 3.12
C ASN A 214 15.28 0.37 4.44
N ARG A 215 15.08 1.70 4.42
CA ARG A 215 14.57 2.41 5.60
C ARG A 215 13.12 1.98 5.84
N VAL A 216 12.78 1.61 7.07
CA VAL A 216 11.38 1.35 7.44
C VAL A 216 10.80 2.64 8.00
N ILE A 217 9.67 3.09 7.46
CA ILE A 217 8.85 4.12 8.09
C ILE A 217 7.51 3.53 8.51
N VAL A 218 7.08 3.84 9.72
CA VAL A 218 5.76 3.47 10.24
C VAL A 218 4.91 4.73 10.23
N MET A 219 3.80 4.70 9.48
CA MET A 219 2.91 5.84 9.36
C MET A 219 1.92 5.84 10.51
N GLY A 220 1.85 6.95 11.24
CA GLY A 220 0.84 7.17 12.26
C GLY A 220 -0.52 7.54 11.66
N THR A 221 -1.55 7.64 12.50
CA THR A 221 -2.86 8.11 12.04
C THR A 221 -2.79 9.58 11.59
N PRO A 222 -3.45 9.99 10.48
CA PRO A 222 -3.64 11.40 10.18
C PRO A 222 -4.26 12.09 11.40
N ARG A 223 -3.64 13.18 11.84
CA ARG A 223 -4.26 14.01 12.88
C ARG A 223 -5.46 14.69 12.23
N ALA A 224 -6.63 14.55 12.86
CA ALA A 224 -7.81 15.34 12.56
C ALA A 224 -7.53 16.84 12.75
#